data_AF-A0A1G3QTP5-F1
#
_entry.id   AF-A0A1G3QTP5-F1
#
_cell.length_a   1.000
_cell.length_b   1.000
_cell.length_c   1.000
_cell.angle_alpha   90.00
_cell.angle_beta   90.00
_cell.angle_gamma   90.00
#
_symmetry.space_group_name_H-M   'P 1'
#
loop_
_entity.id
_entity.type
_entity.pdbx_description
1 polymer ?
#
loop_
_entity_poly.entity_id
_entity_poly.type
_entity_poly.pdbx_seq_one_letter_code
_entity_poly.pdbx_strand_id
1 'polypeptide(L)'
;MKGHAVPEDSGGIGGSNTAKGENIICAAVSFAALTLLRSIKIVGNIDPDYTFDDGMLQFSVKVSELDSKKKQVLKILIESFIIGILDLKQQYKDFITIQFN
;
A
#
# COMPACT_ATOMS: atom_id res chain seq x y z
N MET A 1 -15.52 -11.95 13.84
CA MET A 1 -14.22 -11.24 14.00
C MET A 1 -14.50 -9.91 14.65
N LYS A 2 -13.95 -9.63 15.84
CA LYS A 2 -14.02 -8.30 16.46
C LYS A 2 -12.67 -7.62 16.21
N GLY A 3 -12.66 -6.60 15.36
CA GLY A 3 -11.52 -5.70 15.19
C GLY A 3 -11.81 -4.41 15.95
N HIS A 4 -11.09 -4.18 17.05
CA HIS A 4 -10.97 -2.85 17.64
C HIS A 4 -9.59 -2.34 17.24
N ALA A 5 -9.55 -1.29 16.42
CA ALA A 5 -8.37 -0.44 16.31
C ALA A 5 -8.61 0.75 17.24
N VAL A 6 -7.92 0.77 18.38
CA VAL A 6 -7.87 1.93 19.26
C VAL A 6 -6.62 2.72 18.85
N PRO A 7 -6.69 4.03 18.61
CA PRO A 7 -5.48 4.84 18.46
C PRO A 7 -4.80 4.91 19.83
N GLU A 8 -3.55 4.43 19.93
CA GLU A 8 -2.75 4.73 21.11
C GLU A 8 -2.35 6.21 21.09
N ASP A 9 -2.67 6.89 22.19
CA ASP A 9 -2.36 8.28 22.42
C ASP A 9 -0.85 8.48 22.61
N SER A 10 -0.46 9.67 22.19
CA SER A 10 0.84 10.30 22.11
C SER A 10 1.85 10.04 23.24
N GLY A 11 3.03 9.55 22.85
CA GLY A 11 4.26 9.59 23.64
C GLY A 11 5.45 9.62 22.69
N GLY A 12 6.04 10.80 22.49
CA GLY A 12 7.12 10.99 21.52
C GLY A 12 8.36 10.14 21.78
N ILE A 13 9.13 9.88 20.72
CA ILE A 13 10.55 10.19 20.53
C ILE A 13 10.96 9.58 19.18
N GLY A 14 11.35 10.42 18.22
CA GLY A 14 12.06 10.01 17.00
C GLY A 14 11.25 10.13 15.70
N GLY A 15 11.48 11.19 14.94
CA GLY A 15 10.96 11.34 13.58
C GLY A 15 10.88 12.81 13.20
N SER A 16 11.37 13.15 12.01
CA SER A 16 11.42 14.52 11.47
C SER A 16 10.12 15.29 11.69
N ASN A 17 10.22 16.62 11.86
CA ASN A 17 9.10 17.56 12.00
C ASN A 17 8.20 17.60 10.74
N THR A 18 7.53 16.49 10.44
CA THR A 18 6.46 16.41 9.45
C THR A 18 5.17 16.81 10.16
N ALA A 19 4.42 17.73 9.57
CA ALA A 19 3.18 18.23 10.14
C ALA A 19 2.28 17.02 10.48
N LYS A 20 1.51 17.09 11.57
CA LYS A 20 0.66 15.97 12.04
C LYS A 20 -0.21 15.34 10.94
N GLY A 21 -0.57 16.12 9.90
CA GLY A 21 -1.29 15.64 8.71
C GLY A 21 -0.45 14.81 7.72
N GLU A 22 0.82 15.12 7.52
CA GLU A 22 1.73 14.37 6.63
C GLU A 22 1.93 12.92 7.14
N ASN A 23 2.07 12.76 8.46
CA ASN A 23 2.22 11.44 9.09
C ASN A 23 0.99 10.53 8.86
N ILE A 24 -0.21 11.11 8.82
CA ILE A 24 -1.45 10.36 8.56
C ILE A 24 -1.51 9.90 7.09
N ILE A 25 -1.08 10.75 6.16
CA ILE A 25 -1.05 10.42 4.72
C ILE A 25 -0.03 9.32 4.45
N CYS A 26 1.19 9.44 4.99
CA CYS A 26 2.21 8.40 4.89
C CYS A 26 1.70 7.07 5.46
N ALA A 27 1.09 7.08 6.65
CA ALA A 27 0.52 5.88 7.25
C ALA A 27 -0.58 5.25 6.37
N ALA A 28 -1.45 6.05 5.77
CA ALA A 28 -2.51 5.57 4.87
C ALA A 28 -1.93 4.91 3.61
N VAL A 29 -0.93 5.54 2.97
CA VAL A 29 -0.27 5.00 1.77
C VAL A 29 0.49 3.71 2.11
N SER A 30 1.25 3.70 3.20
CA SER A 30 1.96 2.50 3.66
C SER A 30 1.00 1.35 3.97
N PHE A 31 -0.10 1.63 4.67
CA PHE A 31 -1.12 0.64 4.96
C PHE A 31 -1.74 0.05 3.69
N ALA A 32 -2.10 0.89 2.73
CA ALA A 32 -2.68 0.46 1.46
C ALA A 32 -1.69 -0.43 0.66
N ALA A 33 -0.42 -0.01 0.57
CA ALA A 33 0.60 -0.73 -0.20
C ALA A 33 0.95 -2.09 0.45
N LEU A 34 1.07 -2.13 1.78
CA LEU A 34 1.26 -3.38 2.53
C LEU A 34 0.05 -4.30 2.41
N THR A 35 -1.15 -3.76 2.38
CA THR A 35 -2.38 -4.53 2.19
C THR A 35 -2.43 -5.13 0.79
N LEU A 36 -2.02 -4.39 -0.25
CA LEU A 36 -1.88 -4.93 -1.61
C LEU A 36 -0.89 -6.10 -1.63
N LEU A 37 0.33 -5.90 -1.12
CA LEU A 37 1.37 -6.93 -1.07
C LEU A 37 0.88 -8.21 -0.38
N ARG A 38 0.21 -8.06 0.78
CA ARG A 38 -0.37 -9.20 1.52
C ARG A 38 -1.53 -9.84 0.78
N SER A 39 -2.37 -9.07 0.10
CA SER A 39 -3.51 -9.60 -0.66
C SER A 39 -3.04 -10.41 -1.87
N ILE A 40 -1.97 -9.98 -2.55
CA ILE A 40 -1.34 -10.74 -3.64
C ILE A 40 -0.89 -12.12 -3.11
N LYS A 41 -0.29 -12.17 -1.91
CA LYS A 41 0.11 -13.43 -1.24
C LYS A 41 -1.09 -14.28 -0.83
N ILE A 42 -1.99 -13.74 -0.02
CA ILE A 42 -3.05 -14.49 0.66
C ILE A 42 -4.21 -14.81 -0.29
N VAL A 43 -4.68 -13.82 -1.05
CA VAL A 43 -5.84 -13.96 -1.95
C VAL A 43 -5.41 -14.43 -3.33
N GLY A 44 -4.30 -13.89 -3.86
CA GLY A 44 -3.76 -14.26 -5.16
C GLY A 44 -3.02 -15.59 -5.18
N ASN A 45 -2.54 -16.08 -4.02
CA ASN A 45 -1.61 -17.21 -3.94
C ASN A 45 -0.41 -17.04 -4.90
N ILE A 46 0.13 -15.82 -4.91
CA ILE A 46 1.30 -15.38 -5.69
C ILE A 46 2.34 -14.90 -4.70
N ASP A 47 3.59 -15.36 -4.83
CA ASP A 47 4.69 -14.89 -3.99
C ASP A 47 5.52 -13.83 -4.75
N PRO A 48 5.25 -12.53 -4.55
CA PRO A 48 6.04 -11.45 -5.14
C PRO A 48 7.42 -11.34 -4.47
N ASP A 49 8.42 -11.03 -5.28
CA ASP A 49 9.70 -10.53 -4.78
C ASP A 49 9.50 -9.08 -4.32
N TYR A 50 9.94 -8.72 -3.11
CA TYR A 50 9.79 -7.36 -2.58
C TYR A 50 10.99 -6.93 -1.74
N THR A 51 11.20 -5.62 -1.69
CA THR A 51 12.21 -4.96 -0.86
C THR A 51 11.57 -3.82 -0.09
N PHE A 52 12.07 -3.61 1.14
CA PHE A 52 11.83 -2.42 1.94
C PHE A 52 13.19 -1.77 2.17
N ASP A 53 13.40 -0.59 1.59
CA ASP A 53 14.63 0.15 1.75
C ASP A 53 14.34 1.65 1.83
N ASP A 54 14.89 2.31 2.84
CA ASP A 54 14.76 3.76 3.10
C ASP A 54 13.33 4.35 2.87
N GLY A 55 12.31 3.71 3.45
CA GLY A 55 10.91 4.16 3.32
C GLY A 55 10.26 3.86 1.97
N MET A 56 10.95 3.19 1.06
CA MET A 56 10.45 2.73 -0.23
C MET A 56 10.06 1.25 -0.18
N LEU A 57 8.84 0.96 -0.64
CA LEU A 57 8.38 -0.40 -0.94
C LEU A 57 8.43 -0.60 -2.44
N GLN A 58 9.21 -1.59 -2.88
CA GLN A 58 9.19 -2.08 -4.25
C GLN A 58 8.80 -3.55 -4.25
N PHE A 59 7.93 -3.96 -5.18
CA PHE A 59 7.64 -5.38 -5.39
C PHE A 59 7.53 -5.68 -6.88
N SER A 60 7.77 -6.94 -7.24
CA SER A 60 7.68 -7.43 -8.61
C SER A 60 7.02 -8.81 -8.65
N VAL A 61 6.35 -9.10 -9.76
CA VAL A 61 5.65 -10.37 -9.98
C VAL A 61 6.04 -10.89 -11.37
N LYS A 62 6.45 -12.15 -11.44
CA LYS A 62 6.74 -12.84 -12.70
C LYS A 62 5.45 -13.26 -13.41
N VAL A 63 4.85 -12.32 -14.15
CA VAL A 63 3.54 -12.53 -14.80
C VAL A 63 3.53 -13.71 -15.78
N SER A 64 4.68 -14.05 -16.38
CA SER A 64 4.84 -15.21 -17.27
C SER A 64 4.58 -16.55 -16.57
N GLU A 65 4.80 -16.63 -15.26
CA GLU A 65 4.65 -17.86 -14.44
C GLU A 65 3.23 -18.02 -13.88
N LEU A 66 2.34 -17.05 -14.12
CA LEU A 66 0.97 -17.06 -13.61
C LEU A 66 -0.02 -17.67 -14.61
N ASP A 67 -0.92 -18.50 -14.08
CA ASP A 67 -2.11 -18.95 -14.80
C ASP A 67 -3.13 -17.79 -15.00
N SER A 68 -4.14 -18.02 -15.84
CA SER A 68 -5.15 -17.01 -16.19
C SER A 68 -5.93 -16.51 -14.97
N LYS A 69 -6.22 -17.39 -14.00
CA LYS A 69 -6.96 -17.05 -12.78
C LYS A 69 -6.12 -16.17 -11.87
N LYS A 70 -4.85 -16.51 -11.65
CA LYS A 70 -3.91 -15.69 -10.87
C LYS A 70 -3.68 -14.32 -11.51
N LYS A 71 -3.55 -14.26 -12.84
CA LYS A 71 -3.47 -12.99 -13.57
C LYS A 71 -4.69 -12.10 -13.35
N GLN A 72 -5.88 -12.69 -13.41
CA GLN A 72 -7.13 -11.96 -13.18
C GLN A 72 -7.21 -11.43 -11.74
N VAL A 73 -6.90 -12.27 -10.74
CA VAL A 73 -6.90 -11.84 -9.32
C VAL A 73 -5.87 -10.74 -9.08
N LEU A 74 -4.64 -10.90 -9.59
CA LEU A 74 -3.60 -9.89 -9.48
C LEU A 74 -4.05 -8.55 -10.07
N LYS A 75 -4.68 -8.57 -11.25
CA LYS A 75 -5.22 -7.37 -11.90
C LYS A 75 -6.25 -6.68 -11.02
N ILE A 76 -7.22 -7.41 -10.49
CA ILE A 76 -8.28 -6.87 -9.62
C ILE A 76 -7.68 -6.22 -8.37
N LEU A 77 -6.69 -6.86 -7.74
CA LEU A 77 -6.03 -6.33 -6.55
C LEU A 77 -5.27 -5.03 -6.85
N ILE A 78 -4.52 -4.98 -7.96
CA ILE A 78 -3.80 -3.78 -8.39
C ILE A 78 -4.77 -2.66 -8.73
N GLU A 79 -5.85 -2.94 -9.48
CA GLU A 79 -6.88 -1.96 -9.82
C GLU A 79 -7.54 -1.39 -8.55
N SER A 80 -7.88 -2.24 -7.58
CA SER A 80 -8.43 -1.80 -6.29
C SER A 80 -7.47 -0.89 -5.52
N PHE A 81 -6.18 -1.19 -5.53
CA PHE A 81 -5.17 -0.33 -4.90
C PHE A 81 -5.04 1.01 -5.61
N ILE A 82 -5.00 1.02 -6.95
CA ILE A 82 -4.93 2.24 -7.75
C ILE A 82 -6.12 3.14 -7.46
N ILE A 83 -7.34 2.59 -7.39
CA ILE A 83 -8.55 3.35 -7.01
C ILE A 83 -8.35 4.02 -5.64
N GLY A 84 -7.93 3.26 -4.62
CA GLY A 84 -7.70 3.79 -3.28
C GLY A 84 -6.64 4.90 -3.22
N ILE A 85 -5.54 4.76 -3.97
CA ILE A 85 -4.49 5.80 -4.03
C ILE A 85 -4.95 7.02 -4.83
N LEU A 86 -5.77 6.85 -5.88
CA LEU A 86 -6.37 7.98 -6.61
C LEU A 86 -7.35 8.77 -5.73
N ASP A 87 -8.15 8.09 -4.92
CA ASP A 87 -9.07 8.73 -3.95
C ASP A 87 -8.30 9.51 -2.88
N LEU A 88 -7.19 8.96 -2.39
CA LEU A 88 -6.27 9.67 -1.49
C LEU A 88 -5.65 10.88 -2.18
N LYS A 89 -5.17 10.74 -3.42
CA LYS A 89 -4.61 11.87 -4.19
C LYS A 89 -5.63 12.98 -4.41
N GLN A 90 -6.90 12.65 -4.64
CA GLN A 90 -7.94 13.66 -4.83
C GLN A 90 -8.10 14.55 -3.58
N GLN A 91 -7.98 13.96 -2.39
CA GLN A 91 -8.11 14.64 -1.11
C GLN A 91 -6.81 15.33 -0.65
N TYR A 92 -5.65 14.79 -1.02
CA TYR A 92 -4.32 15.22 -0.56
C TYR A 92 -3.35 15.48 -1.71
N LYS A 93 -3.77 16.30 -2.69
CA LYS A 93 -3.06 16.51 -3.97
C LYS A 93 -1.61 16.97 -3.83
N ASP A 94 -1.31 17.74 -2.78
CA ASP A 94 0.02 18.32 -2.57
C ASP A 94 1.02 17.31 -1.98
N PHE A 95 0.55 16.16 -1.49
CA PHE A 95 1.36 15.15 -0.80
C PHE A 95 1.56 13.86 -1.59
N ILE A 96 0.76 13.61 -2.64
CA ILE A 96 0.75 12.34 -3.38
C ILE A 96 0.97 12.58 -4.87
N THR A 97 2.07 12.05 -5.39
CA THR A 97 2.34 11.95 -6.83
C THR A 97 2.17 10.49 -7.29
N ILE A 98 1.49 10.30 -8.42
CA ILE A 98 1.28 8.99 -9.05
C ILE A 98 1.76 9.11 -10.49
N GLN A 99 2.59 8.15 -10.92
CA GLN A 99 3.09 8.03 -12.28
C GLN A 99 2.78 6.63 -12.79
N PHE A 100 2.34 6.55 -14.05
CA PHE A 100 2.14 5.29 -14.76
C PHE A 100 3.14 5.29 -15.91
N ASN A 101 3.95 4.23 -15.98
CA ASN A 101 4.92 3.99 -17.05
C ASN A 101 4.45 2.84 -17.94
#